data_AF-A0A7Y0B177-F1
#
_entry.id   AF-A0A7Y0B177-F1
#
_cell.length_a   1.000
_cell.length_b   1.000
_cell.length_c   1.000
_cell.angle_alpha   90.00
_cell.angle_beta   90.00
_cell.angle_gamma   90.00
#
_symmetry.space_group_name_H-M   'P 1'
#
loop_
_entity.id
_entity.type
_entity.pdbx_description
1 polymer ?
#
loop_
_entity_poly.entity_id
_entity_poly.type
_entity_poly.pdbx_seq_one_letter_code
_entity_poly.pdbx_strand_id
1 'polypeptide(L)'
;MAKDAAVEEFAGLVRALKTRDGRSYEALGRRLNVSASTLHRYCSGATVPEDFAVVDRLARLCGADEEERRALEAAWTRADGARRPPAPEPGAEPTSAPEPVPVPVAAPEPELDPVHARVPGLPSERRRRRWGWVGVVGGALAVVGAVTLGAVLLPGKTGERVAEPPAPLTWTVASHIWKNGCGHTYLVERTPPPPPEAADARSWATAQGAVDGGETLVRVSVQGKGAAAVVLQALHVRVVERGAPLPWAAYRTDDGCGGAVTPRRFEVDLDRPRPVARALDGYDASGQEGRTIPAVSFPYAVTAAEPEELRVSARTAGCDCRWYLELEWSAEGRSGTVRIGDEDGQPFRTSGVGRGPVYGYDSVGRAWITGRESGQGG
;
A
#
# COMPACT_ATOMS: atom_id res chain seq x y z
N MET A 1 14.35 23.98 11.76
CA MET A 1 14.71 24.75 12.98
C MET A 1 13.49 25.40 13.63
N ALA A 2 12.88 26.46 13.08
CA ALA A 2 11.70 27.08 13.72
C ALA A 2 10.44 26.18 13.72
N LYS A 3 10.22 25.41 12.64
CA LYS A 3 9.14 24.41 12.53
C LYS A 3 9.23 23.34 13.61
N ASP A 4 10.44 22.84 13.85
CA ASP A 4 10.67 21.76 14.82
C ASP A 4 10.53 22.25 16.26
N ALA A 5 10.89 23.52 16.52
CA ALA A 5 10.74 24.15 17.83
C ALA A 5 9.27 24.33 18.24
N ALA A 6 8.40 24.78 17.31
CA ALA A 6 6.98 24.95 17.59
C ALA A 6 6.26 23.60 17.85
N VAL A 7 6.67 22.56 17.13
CA VAL A 7 6.14 21.19 17.32
C VAL A 7 6.59 20.61 18.66
N GLU A 8 7.86 20.80 19.05
CA GLU A 8 8.36 20.31 20.35
C GLU A 8 7.75 21.10 21.53
N GLU A 9 7.52 22.41 21.39
CA GLU A 9 6.84 23.23 22.40
C GLU A 9 5.42 22.70 22.66
N PHE A 10 4.65 22.47 21.60
CA PHE A 10 3.31 21.87 21.69
C PHE A 10 3.37 20.48 22.32
N ALA A 11 4.27 19.61 21.84
CA ALA A 11 4.42 18.25 22.37
C ALA A 11 4.79 18.24 23.86
N GLY A 12 5.64 19.17 24.30
CA GLY A 12 6.04 19.35 25.69
C GLY A 12 4.87 19.69 26.61
N LEU A 13 3.96 20.58 26.19
CA LEU A 13 2.76 20.93 26.96
C LEU A 13 1.80 19.75 27.09
N VAL A 14 1.55 19.02 26.00
CA VAL A 14 0.70 17.82 26.02
C VAL A 14 1.32 16.74 26.92
N ARG A 15 2.64 16.57 26.88
CA ARG A 15 3.39 15.63 27.73
C ARG A 15 3.29 16.00 29.20
N ALA A 16 3.38 17.29 29.55
CA ALA A 16 3.23 17.76 30.93
C ALA A 16 1.84 17.45 31.50
N LEU A 17 0.78 17.69 30.72
CA LEU A 17 -0.60 17.34 31.10
C LEU A 17 -0.77 15.83 31.34
N LYS A 18 -0.20 14.99 30.46
CA LYS A 18 -0.23 13.53 30.62
C LYS A 18 0.53 13.09 31.87
N THR A 19 1.72 13.63 32.12
CA THR A 19 2.53 13.28 33.29
C THR A 19 1.82 13.64 34.59
N ARG A 20 1.12 14.77 34.64
CA ARG A 20 0.31 15.19 35.79
C ARG A 20 -0.88 14.27 36.05
N ASP A 21 -1.56 13.82 35.01
CA ASP A 21 -2.71 12.92 35.12
C ASP A 21 -2.33 11.48 35.57
N GLY A 22 -1.09 11.06 35.30
CA GLY A 22 -0.53 9.78 35.77
C GLY A 22 -1.12 8.52 35.12
N ARG A 23 -2.16 8.65 34.27
CA ARG A 23 -2.77 7.52 33.56
C ARG A 23 -1.89 7.06 32.39
N SER A 24 -2.02 5.77 32.04
CA SER A 24 -1.38 5.22 30.84
C SER A 24 -1.99 5.81 29.57
N TYR A 25 -1.24 5.79 28.47
CA TYR A 25 -1.75 6.22 27.16
C TYR A 25 -2.99 5.42 26.74
N GLU A 26 -3.08 4.16 27.14
CA GLU A 26 -4.23 3.30 26.88
C GLU A 26 -5.48 3.74 27.65
N ALA A 27 -5.34 4.09 28.93
CA ALA A 27 -6.44 4.58 29.75
C ALA A 27 -6.97 5.94 29.25
N LEU A 28 -6.08 6.81 28.78
CA LEU A 28 -6.45 8.08 28.15
C LEU A 28 -7.11 7.85 26.77
N GLY A 29 -6.52 6.98 25.96
CA GLY A 29 -7.00 6.68 24.61
C GLY A 29 -8.42 6.12 24.59
N ARG A 30 -8.70 5.16 25.48
CA ARG A 30 -10.06 4.59 25.64
C ARG A 30 -11.12 5.63 25.96
N ARG A 31 -10.79 6.65 26.77
CA ARG A 31 -11.75 7.71 27.16
C ARG A 31 -11.92 8.79 26.10
N LEU A 32 -10.93 8.97 25.24
CA LEU A 32 -10.93 9.97 24.17
C LEU A 32 -11.39 9.42 22.82
N ASN A 33 -11.64 8.10 22.73
CA ASN A 33 -11.85 7.36 21.49
C ASN A 33 -10.70 7.56 20.48
N VAL A 34 -9.46 7.55 20.98
CA VAL A 34 -8.23 7.75 20.19
C VAL A 34 -7.21 6.69 20.59
N SER A 35 -6.41 6.19 19.64
CA SER A 35 -5.42 5.17 19.96
C SER A 35 -4.32 5.71 20.91
N ALA A 36 -3.83 4.84 21.81
CA ALA A 36 -2.68 5.15 22.68
C ALA A 36 -1.45 5.62 21.86
N SER A 37 -1.22 4.99 20.71
CA SER A 37 -0.14 5.36 19.80
C SER A 37 -0.31 6.77 19.22
N THR A 38 -1.53 7.18 18.88
CA THR A 38 -1.84 8.53 18.40
C THR A 38 -1.55 9.57 19.47
N LEU A 39 -1.98 9.32 20.73
CA LEU A 39 -1.67 10.18 21.86
C LEU A 39 -0.16 10.26 22.12
N HIS A 40 0.55 9.14 22.00
CA HIS A 40 1.99 9.12 22.14
C HIS A 40 2.69 9.95 21.05
N ARG A 41 2.22 9.91 19.80
CA ARG A 41 2.75 10.77 18.72
C ARG A 41 2.56 12.25 19.00
N TYR A 42 1.43 12.64 19.63
CA TYR A 42 1.20 14.02 20.04
C TYR A 42 2.17 14.43 21.16
N CYS A 43 2.37 13.57 22.16
CA CYS A 43 3.31 13.81 23.25
C CYS A 43 4.79 13.77 22.84
N SER A 44 5.15 13.10 21.74
CA SER A 44 6.52 12.99 21.24
C SER A 44 6.84 13.99 20.12
N GLY A 45 5.87 14.80 19.69
CA GLY A 45 6.04 15.72 18.56
C GLY A 45 6.12 15.05 17.20
N ALA A 46 5.96 13.72 17.12
CA ALA A 46 5.99 12.97 15.87
C ALA A 46 4.79 13.31 14.95
N THR A 47 3.70 13.82 15.51
CA THR A 47 2.57 14.33 14.72
C THR A 47 1.84 15.44 15.48
N VAL A 48 1.43 16.48 14.76
CA VAL A 48 0.49 17.50 15.26
C VAL A 48 -0.93 17.10 14.82
N PRO A 49 -1.92 17.03 15.72
CA PRO A 49 -3.32 16.75 15.36
C PRO A 49 -3.86 17.76 14.36
N GLU A 50 -4.73 17.33 13.44
CA GLU A 50 -5.37 18.23 12.47
C GLU A 50 -6.50 19.07 13.08
N ASP A 51 -7.11 18.57 14.15
CA ASP A 51 -8.16 19.24 14.91
C ASP A 51 -7.75 19.36 16.39
N PHE A 52 -7.81 20.59 16.91
CA PHE A 52 -7.54 20.89 18.32
C PHE A 52 -8.55 20.24 19.27
N ALA A 53 -9.76 19.90 18.82
CA ALA A 53 -10.80 19.34 19.67
C ALA A 53 -10.37 18.03 20.38
N VAL A 54 -9.50 17.23 19.75
CA VAL A 54 -8.94 16.01 20.37
C VAL A 54 -8.03 16.38 21.55
N VAL A 55 -7.26 17.45 21.42
CA VAL A 55 -6.32 17.95 22.43
C VAL A 55 -7.07 18.66 23.56
N ASP A 56 -8.11 19.44 23.24
CA ASP A 56 -8.96 20.10 24.22
C ASP A 56 -9.65 19.08 25.14
N ARG A 57 -10.18 17.99 24.56
CA ARG A 57 -10.76 16.87 25.32
C ARG A 57 -9.72 16.19 26.23
N LEU A 58 -8.50 15.97 25.74
CA LEU A 58 -7.39 15.45 26.54
C LEU A 58 -7.07 16.38 27.70
N ALA A 59 -6.94 17.69 27.44
CA ALA A 59 -6.61 18.69 28.46
C ALA A 59 -7.67 18.73 29.57
N ARG A 60 -8.96 18.75 29.20
CA ARG A 60 -10.06 18.67 30.18
C ARG A 60 -10.03 17.38 30.99
N LEU A 61 -9.73 16.25 30.35
CA LEU A 61 -9.66 14.94 31.00
C LEU A 61 -8.47 14.82 31.98
N CYS A 62 -7.39 15.57 31.73
CA CYS A 62 -6.24 15.73 32.61
C CYS A 62 -6.40 16.88 33.63
N GLY A 63 -7.59 17.49 33.72
CA GLY A 63 -7.89 18.56 34.68
C GLY A 63 -7.19 19.88 34.38
N ALA A 64 -6.90 20.19 33.12
CA ALA A 64 -6.31 21.47 32.74
C ALA A 64 -7.26 22.64 32.97
N ASP A 65 -6.74 23.75 33.48
CA ASP A 65 -7.50 24.99 33.65
C ASP A 65 -7.64 25.77 32.32
N GLU A 66 -8.41 26.86 32.35
CA GLU A 66 -8.69 27.68 31.17
C GLU A 66 -7.45 28.41 30.62
N GLU A 67 -6.48 28.72 31.48
CA GLU A 67 -5.22 29.36 31.07
C GLU A 67 -4.30 28.35 30.38
N GLU A 68 -4.17 27.15 30.94
CA GLU A 68 -3.43 26.04 30.36
C GLU A 68 -4.01 25.63 29.01
N ARG A 69 -5.33 25.59 28.88
CA ARG A 69 -6.01 25.28 27.61
C ARG A 69 -5.78 26.37 26.55
N ARG A 70 -5.80 27.66 26.93
CA ARG A 70 -5.45 28.76 26.02
C ARG A 70 -3.99 28.72 25.57
N ALA A 71 -3.07 28.43 26.49
CA ALA A 71 -1.65 28.27 26.15
C ALA A 71 -1.43 27.10 25.18
N LEU A 72 -2.14 26.00 25.38
CA LEU A 72 -2.09 24.82 24.53
C LEU A 72 -2.67 25.06 23.13
N GLU A 73 -3.76 25.82 23.02
CA GLU A 73 -4.37 26.22 21.74
C GLU A 73 -3.44 27.16 20.95
N ALA A 74 -2.79 28.10 21.63
CA ALA A 74 -1.81 28.98 21.01
C ALA A 74 -0.57 28.21 20.50
N ALA A 75 -0.08 27.23 21.26
CA ALA A 75 1.03 26.37 20.85
C ALA A 75 0.65 25.46 19.67
N TRP A 76 -0.56 24.88 19.70
CA TRP A 76 -1.09 24.08 18.59
C TRP A 76 -1.22 24.90 17.30
N THR A 77 -1.74 26.13 17.38
CA THR A 77 -1.88 27.04 16.22
C THR A 77 -0.53 27.36 15.58
N ARG A 78 0.52 27.57 16.38
CA ARG A 78 1.89 27.76 15.86
C ARG A 78 2.42 26.49 15.20
N ALA A 79 2.19 25.32 15.80
CA ALA A 79 2.62 24.04 15.27
C ALA A 79 1.90 23.66 13.96
N ASP A 80 0.58 23.91 13.86
CA ASP A 80 -0.19 23.66 12.64
C ASP A 80 0.15 24.68 11.53
N GLY A 81 0.35 25.95 11.89
CA GLY A 81 0.83 26.98 10.95
C GLY A 81 2.20 26.65 10.35
N ALA A 82 3.10 26.02 11.11
CA ALA A 82 4.38 25.55 10.60
C ALA A 82 4.27 24.25 9.73
N ARG A 83 3.16 23.52 9.84
CA ARG A 83 2.83 22.36 9.01
C ARG A 83 2.25 22.80 7.67
N ARG A 84 1.38 23.81 7.66
CA ARG A 84 0.67 24.27 6.46
C ARG A 84 1.60 25.14 5.60
N PRO A 85 1.76 24.87 4.29
CA PRO A 85 2.42 25.83 3.41
C PRO A 85 1.66 27.17 3.49
N PRO A 86 2.34 28.32 3.31
CA PRO A 86 1.65 29.61 3.30
C PRO A 86 0.49 29.51 2.30
N ALA A 87 -0.69 29.93 2.74
CA ALA A 87 -1.81 30.08 1.82
C ALA A 87 -1.33 30.92 0.64
N PRO A 88 -1.72 30.60 -0.61
CA PRO A 88 -1.57 31.59 -1.66
C PRO A 88 -2.21 32.88 -1.12
N GLU A 89 -1.45 33.97 -1.11
CA GLU A 89 -2.02 35.28 -0.80
C GLU A 89 -3.31 35.42 -1.62
N PRO A 90 -4.38 36.02 -1.07
CA PRO A 90 -5.52 36.38 -1.87
C PRO A 90 -5.04 37.32 -2.98
N GLY A 91 -4.72 36.71 -4.12
CA GLY A 91 -4.45 37.40 -5.36
C GLY A 91 -5.64 38.31 -5.58
N ALA A 92 -5.30 39.57 -5.85
CA ALA A 92 -6.21 40.65 -6.16
C ALA A 92 -7.49 40.17 -6.84
N GLU A 93 -8.61 40.75 -6.39
CA GLU A 93 -9.91 40.73 -7.05
C GLU A 93 -9.76 40.60 -8.58
N PRO A 94 -10.53 39.74 -9.25
CA PRO A 94 -10.57 39.72 -10.70
C PRO A 94 -11.14 41.07 -11.15
N THR A 95 -10.25 42.00 -11.49
CA THR A 95 -10.60 43.16 -12.31
C THR A 95 -11.22 42.63 -13.59
N SER A 96 -12.47 43.02 -13.76
CA SER A 96 -13.26 43.06 -14.98
C SER A 96 -12.48 42.75 -16.26
N ALA A 97 -12.92 41.69 -16.92
CA ALA A 97 -12.62 41.43 -18.32
C ALA A 97 -12.83 42.71 -19.15
N PRO A 98 -11.87 43.10 -20.01
CA PRO A 98 -12.17 44.08 -21.04
C PRO A 98 -13.00 43.41 -22.13
N GLU A 99 -14.08 44.09 -22.49
CA GLU A 99 -14.96 43.82 -23.63
C GLU A 99 -14.14 43.64 -24.92
N PRO A 100 -14.51 42.68 -25.81
CA PRO A 100 -13.76 42.45 -27.04
C PRO A 100 -14.01 43.56 -28.06
N VAL A 101 -12.93 44.24 -28.47
CA VAL A 101 -12.93 45.17 -29.62
C VAL A 101 -12.97 44.34 -30.92
N PRO A 102 -13.82 44.68 -31.91
CA PRO A 102 -13.94 43.90 -33.14
C PRO A 102 -12.73 44.14 -34.06
N VAL A 103 -12.08 43.06 -34.49
CA VAL A 103 -10.99 43.09 -35.48
C VAL A 103 -11.59 42.80 -36.87
N PRO A 104 -11.29 43.59 -37.93
CA PRO A 104 -11.79 43.31 -39.27
C PRO A 104 -11.07 42.12 -39.93
N VAL A 105 -11.86 41.39 -40.72
CA VAL A 105 -11.51 40.19 -41.50
C VAL A 105 -10.36 40.45 -42.49
N ALA A 106 -9.37 39.55 -42.50
CA ALA A 106 -8.47 39.35 -43.64
C ALA A 106 -8.59 37.89 -44.13
N ALA A 107 -8.84 37.75 -45.43
CA ALA A 107 -8.95 36.49 -46.17
C ALA A 107 -7.56 35.86 -46.46
N PRO A 108 -7.49 34.58 -46.91
CA PRO A 108 -6.42 33.64 -46.54
C PRO A 108 -5.40 33.32 -47.65
N GLU A 109 -4.23 32.79 -47.27
CA GLU A 109 -3.35 31.88 -48.05
C GLU A 109 -2.12 31.44 -47.22
N PRO A 110 -1.44 30.31 -47.52
CA PRO A 110 -1.89 28.92 -47.67
C PRO A 110 -1.23 27.94 -46.67
N GLU A 111 -1.81 26.75 -46.54
CA GLU A 111 -1.30 25.63 -45.72
C GLU A 111 0.05 25.08 -46.23
N LEU A 112 0.98 24.81 -45.31
CA LEU A 112 2.13 23.95 -45.53
C LEU A 112 2.06 22.73 -44.59
N ASP A 113 1.93 21.56 -45.21
CA ASP A 113 1.87 20.23 -44.60
C ASP A 113 3.09 19.90 -43.72
N PRO A 114 2.90 19.27 -42.55
CA PRO A 114 3.97 18.55 -41.86
C PRO A 114 4.07 17.10 -42.35
N VAL A 115 5.22 16.81 -42.98
CA VAL A 115 5.67 15.50 -43.45
C VAL A 115 5.75 14.48 -42.31
N HIS A 116 5.04 13.36 -42.48
CA HIS A 116 5.17 12.15 -41.67
C HIS A 116 6.51 11.44 -41.92
N ALA A 117 7.35 11.34 -40.89
CA ALA A 117 8.47 10.41 -40.86
C ALA A 117 7.97 9.01 -40.42
N ARG A 118 7.97 8.05 -41.35
CA ARG A 118 7.73 6.61 -41.07
C ARG A 118 9.04 5.94 -40.66
N VAL A 119 8.99 5.19 -39.57
CA VAL A 119 9.99 4.14 -39.22
C VAL A 119 9.44 2.79 -39.68
N PRO A 120 10.17 1.98 -40.48
CA PRO A 120 9.70 0.67 -40.93
C PRO A 120 10.14 -0.50 -40.02
N GLY A 121 9.24 -1.46 -39.83
CA GLY A 121 9.61 -2.89 -39.81
C GLY A 121 9.50 -3.65 -38.49
N LEU A 122 8.32 -4.17 -38.15
CA LEU A 122 8.17 -5.45 -37.44
C LEU A 122 6.94 -6.20 -37.98
N PRO A 123 7.05 -7.49 -38.38
CA PRO A 123 5.94 -8.27 -38.92
C PRO A 123 5.08 -8.88 -37.80
N SER A 124 3.75 -8.83 -37.96
CA SER A 124 2.79 -9.61 -37.16
C SER A 124 2.15 -10.70 -38.02
N GLU A 125 2.55 -11.94 -37.78
CA GLU A 125 1.94 -13.16 -38.32
C GLU A 125 1.15 -13.84 -37.18
N ARG A 126 -0.19 -13.84 -37.26
CA ARG A 126 -1.04 -15.04 -37.03
C ARG A 126 -2.55 -14.76 -37.12
N ARG A 127 -3.05 -14.90 -38.35
CA ARG A 127 -4.11 -15.83 -38.79
C ARG A 127 -5.22 -16.25 -37.78
N ARG A 128 -6.46 -15.83 -38.06
CA ARG A 128 -7.67 -16.69 -37.93
C ARG A 128 -8.54 -16.62 -39.19
N ARG A 129 -9.01 -17.81 -39.57
CA ARG A 129 -9.76 -18.24 -40.78
C ARG A 129 -11.12 -17.54 -40.97
N ARG A 130 -11.59 -17.40 -42.23
CA ARG A 130 -12.66 -18.21 -42.90
C ARG A 130 -13.04 -17.69 -44.31
N TRP A 131 -13.31 -18.65 -45.21
CA TRP A 131 -14.13 -18.67 -46.45
C TRP A 131 -14.02 -17.53 -47.50
N GLY A 132 -13.98 -17.74 -48.82
CA GLY A 132 -14.08 -18.94 -49.65
C GLY A 132 -14.10 -18.60 -51.16
N TRP A 133 -14.05 -19.66 -51.97
CA TRP A 133 -14.51 -19.82 -53.37
C TRP A 133 -13.78 -19.14 -54.57
N VAL A 134 -13.20 -20.05 -55.40
CA VAL A 134 -13.26 -20.17 -56.89
C VAL A 134 -12.36 -19.33 -57.81
N GLY A 135 -11.75 -20.05 -58.77
CA GLY A 135 -11.36 -19.54 -60.10
C GLY A 135 -9.91 -19.85 -60.49
N VAL A 136 -9.57 -21.04 -61.02
CA VAL A 136 -9.48 -21.37 -62.46
C VAL A 136 -8.13 -21.01 -63.12
N VAL A 137 -7.37 -22.08 -63.43
CA VAL A 137 -6.55 -22.36 -64.64
C VAL A 137 -5.18 -21.70 -64.85
N GLY A 138 -4.17 -22.55 -65.08
CA GLY A 138 -3.17 -22.32 -66.15
C GLY A 138 -1.74 -22.82 -65.93
N GLY A 139 -1.37 -23.95 -66.55
CA GLY A 139 -0.01 -24.29 -67.06
C GLY A 139 1.04 -24.76 -66.03
N ALA A 140 1.38 -26.05 -65.90
CA ALA A 140 2.12 -26.96 -66.80
C ALA A 140 3.65 -26.73 -66.90
N LEU A 141 4.39 -27.74 -66.38
CA LEU A 141 5.72 -28.27 -66.80
C LEU A 141 7.00 -27.50 -66.41
N ALA A 142 8.16 -28.11 -66.08
CA ALA A 142 8.60 -29.47 -65.76
C ALA A 142 10.12 -29.44 -65.39
N VAL A 143 10.64 -30.57 -64.85
CA VAL A 143 12.07 -31.02 -64.83
C VAL A 143 13.00 -30.36 -63.80
N VAL A 144 13.25 -30.98 -62.64
CA VAL A 144 14.32 -31.97 -62.33
C VAL A 144 15.74 -31.45 -62.58
N GLY A 145 16.44 -31.17 -61.48
CA GLY A 145 17.89 -30.98 -61.43
C GLY A 145 18.38 -31.24 -60.01
N ALA A 146 18.68 -32.50 -59.71
CA ALA A 146 19.42 -32.89 -58.52
C ALA A 146 20.86 -32.36 -58.60
N VAL A 147 21.48 -32.08 -57.45
CA VAL A 147 22.88 -32.42 -57.07
C VAL A 147 23.26 -31.66 -55.78
N THR A 148 23.21 -32.42 -54.68
CA THR A 148 24.07 -32.42 -53.48
C THR A 148 24.65 -31.12 -52.90
N LEU A 149 24.24 -30.77 -51.68
CA LEU A 149 25.18 -30.43 -50.58
C LEU A 149 24.47 -30.44 -49.21
N GLY A 150 25.05 -31.15 -48.22
CA GLY A 150 24.84 -30.84 -46.80
C GLY A 150 24.09 -31.87 -45.95
N ALA A 151 24.76 -32.96 -45.58
CA ALA A 151 24.66 -33.49 -44.21
C ALA A 151 24.95 -32.33 -43.24
N VAL A 152 24.29 -32.09 -42.11
CA VAL A 152 23.93 -33.00 -41.02
C VAL A 152 22.78 -32.32 -40.24
N LEU A 153 21.60 -32.93 -40.21
CA LEU A 153 20.56 -32.60 -39.22
C LEU A 153 20.92 -33.32 -37.92
N LEU A 154 21.68 -32.67 -37.05
CA LEU A 154 21.71 -33.02 -35.63
C LEU A 154 20.39 -32.53 -35.02
N PRO A 155 19.55 -33.39 -34.44
CA PRO A 155 18.42 -32.93 -33.65
C PRO A 155 19.00 -32.17 -32.46
N GLY A 156 18.65 -30.89 -32.36
CA GLY A 156 18.99 -30.06 -31.22
C GLY A 156 18.53 -30.76 -29.95
N LYS A 157 19.48 -31.20 -29.14
CA LYS A 157 19.24 -31.61 -27.76
C LYS A 157 18.55 -30.43 -27.08
N THR A 158 17.24 -30.55 -26.89
CA THR A 158 16.51 -29.79 -25.89
C THR A 158 17.28 -30.00 -24.60
N GLY A 159 18.04 -28.99 -24.18
CA GLY A 159 18.70 -29.00 -22.89
C GLY A 159 17.60 -29.11 -21.84
N GLU A 160 17.40 -30.33 -21.33
CA GLU A 160 16.62 -30.56 -20.13
C GLU A 160 17.31 -29.74 -19.04
N ARG A 161 16.72 -28.60 -18.68
CA ARG A 161 17.16 -27.82 -17.53
C ARG A 161 17.16 -28.79 -16.37
N VAL A 162 18.35 -29.14 -15.89
CA VAL A 162 18.51 -29.85 -14.62
C VAL A 162 17.73 -29.05 -13.59
N ALA A 163 16.64 -29.64 -13.08
CA ALA A 163 15.78 -28.98 -12.11
C ALA A 163 16.64 -28.64 -10.89
N GLU A 164 16.76 -27.35 -10.61
CA GLU A 164 17.52 -26.87 -9.47
C GLU A 164 16.93 -27.47 -8.19
N PRO A 165 17.75 -28.06 -7.30
CA PRO A 165 17.23 -28.69 -6.09
C PRO A 165 16.40 -27.69 -5.29
N PRO A 166 15.27 -28.11 -4.71
CA PRO A 166 14.33 -27.21 -4.06
C PRO A 166 15.02 -26.42 -2.93
N ALA A 167 14.49 -25.22 -2.67
CA ALA A 167 15.00 -24.37 -1.60
C ALA A 167 15.01 -25.14 -0.26
N PRO A 168 16.06 -24.98 0.57
CA PRO A 168 16.21 -25.65 1.87
C PRO A 168 15.33 -25.04 2.97
N LEU A 169 14.30 -24.29 2.57
CA LEU A 169 13.36 -23.61 3.44
C LEU A 169 11.91 -23.93 3.02
N THR A 170 10.99 -23.68 3.92
CA THR A 170 9.54 -23.66 3.68
C THR A 170 8.98 -22.33 4.19
N TRP A 171 7.80 -21.95 3.71
CA TRP A 171 7.10 -20.78 4.21
C TRP A 171 5.59 -20.99 4.26
N THR A 172 4.94 -20.27 5.14
CA THR A 172 3.49 -20.10 5.15
C THR A 172 3.15 -18.62 5.04
N VAL A 173 1.99 -18.33 4.48
CA VAL A 173 1.51 -16.97 4.26
C VAL A 173 0.17 -16.82 4.97
N ALA A 174 -0.03 -15.67 5.60
CA ALA A 174 -1.33 -15.18 6.00
C ALA A 174 -1.50 -13.77 5.42
N SER A 175 -2.49 -13.60 4.57
CA SER A 175 -2.97 -12.32 4.04
C SER A 175 -4.26 -11.91 4.74
N HIS A 176 -4.85 -10.77 4.34
CA HIS A 176 -6.09 -10.23 4.95
C HIS A 176 -6.02 -10.12 6.48
N ILE A 177 -4.81 -9.90 7.01
CA ILE A 177 -4.60 -9.69 8.44
C ILE A 177 -5.13 -8.32 8.79
N TRP A 178 -5.97 -8.24 9.80
CA TRP A 178 -6.45 -6.96 10.30
C TRP A 178 -5.40 -6.32 11.20
N LYS A 179 -5.21 -5.01 11.02
CA LYS A 179 -4.34 -4.21 11.88
C LYS A 179 -4.79 -4.38 13.31
N ASN A 180 -3.86 -4.74 14.20
CA ASN A 180 -4.12 -5.03 15.62
C ASN A 180 -5.26 -6.05 15.87
N GLY A 181 -5.64 -6.84 14.87
CA GLY A 181 -6.78 -7.77 14.94
C GLY A 181 -8.16 -7.12 14.89
N CYS A 182 -8.27 -5.81 14.59
CA CYS A 182 -9.54 -5.08 14.68
C CYS A 182 -9.89 -4.19 13.49
N GLY A 183 -8.96 -3.91 12.58
CA GLY A 183 -9.24 -2.93 11.52
C GLY A 183 -8.61 -3.27 10.20
N HIS A 184 -9.41 -3.20 9.15
CA HIS A 184 -8.98 -3.29 7.77
C HIS A 184 -9.94 -2.52 6.86
N THR A 185 -9.52 -2.21 5.64
CA THR A 185 -10.40 -1.60 4.63
C THR A 185 -10.46 -2.52 3.43
N TYR A 186 -11.69 -2.87 3.03
CA TYR A 186 -11.94 -3.66 1.82
C TYR A 186 -12.63 -2.81 0.77
N LEU A 187 -12.23 -2.97 -0.49
CA LEU A 187 -12.98 -2.48 -1.64
C LEU A 187 -13.88 -3.59 -2.14
N VAL A 188 -15.18 -3.31 -2.24
CA VAL A 188 -16.19 -4.27 -2.71
C VAL A 188 -17.12 -3.57 -3.69
N GLU A 189 -17.43 -4.23 -4.82
CA GLU A 189 -18.27 -3.65 -5.87
C GLU A 189 -19.74 -3.45 -5.41
N ARG A 190 -20.23 -4.33 -4.55
CA ARG A 190 -21.58 -4.28 -3.98
C ARG A 190 -21.49 -4.24 -2.47
N THR A 191 -22.50 -3.64 -1.83
CA THR A 191 -22.59 -3.62 -0.37
C THR A 191 -22.49 -5.03 0.20
N PRO A 192 -21.45 -5.33 0.99
CA PRO A 192 -21.26 -6.66 1.54
C PRO A 192 -22.19 -6.87 2.76
N PRO A 193 -22.33 -8.11 3.23
CA PRO A 193 -22.92 -8.38 4.55
C PRO A 193 -22.11 -7.67 5.66
N PRO A 194 -22.58 -7.74 6.93
CA PRO A 194 -21.82 -7.24 8.07
C PRO A 194 -20.34 -7.71 8.06
N PRO A 195 -19.42 -6.90 8.62
CA PRO A 195 -18.02 -7.27 8.70
C PRO A 195 -17.86 -8.59 9.49
N PRO A 196 -16.93 -9.46 9.09
CA PRO A 196 -16.66 -10.70 9.79
C PRO A 196 -15.87 -10.43 11.08
N GLU A 197 -15.69 -11.45 11.91
CA GLU A 197 -14.58 -11.46 12.87
C GLU A 197 -13.25 -11.52 12.11
N ALA A 198 -12.17 -10.98 12.70
CA ALA A 198 -10.87 -10.94 12.04
C ALA A 198 -10.32 -12.32 11.65
N ALA A 199 -10.72 -13.39 12.37
CA ALA A 199 -10.35 -14.77 12.05
C ALA A 199 -10.97 -15.27 10.72
N ASP A 200 -12.13 -14.74 10.34
CA ASP A 200 -12.88 -15.12 9.14
C ASP A 200 -12.68 -14.11 7.99
N ALA A 201 -11.78 -13.15 8.16
CA ALA A 201 -11.54 -12.07 7.21
C ALA A 201 -11.24 -12.57 5.78
N ARG A 202 -10.38 -13.59 5.65
CA ARG A 202 -10.02 -14.17 4.33
C ARG A 202 -11.21 -14.84 3.66
N SER A 203 -11.94 -15.71 4.38
CA SER A 203 -13.07 -16.45 3.81
C SER A 203 -14.19 -15.49 3.39
N TRP A 204 -14.46 -14.46 4.20
CA TRP A 204 -15.37 -13.38 3.87
C TRP A 204 -14.91 -12.59 2.64
N ALA A 205 -13.65 -12.16 2.60
CA ALA A 205 -13.10 -11.38 1.49
C ALA A 205 -13.20 -12.15 0.16
N THR A 206 -12.82 -13.42 0.15
CA THR A 206 -12.96 -14.31 -1.01
C THR A 206 -14.43 -14.44 -1.44
N ALA A 207 -15.35 -14.64 -0.49
CA ALA A 207 -16.78 -14.78 -0.80
C ALA A 207 -17.39 -13.51 -1.39
N GLN A 208 -16.91 -12.33 -0.98
CA GLN A 208 -17.39 -11.04 -1.49
C GLN A 208 -16.64 -10.58 -2.75
N GLY A 209 -15.56 -11.25 -3.16
CA GLY A 209 -14.65 -10.74 -4.19
C GLY A 209 -13.98 -9.42 -3.76
N ALA A 210 -13.77 -9.26 -2.46
CA ALA A 210 -13.19 -8.06 -1.88
C ALA A 210 -11.70 -7.93 -2.21
N VAL A 211 -11.24 -6.69 -2.35
CA VAL A 211 -9.82 -6.35 -2.57
C VAL A 211 -9.33 -5.53 -1.37
N ASP A 212 -8.09 -5.74 -0.94
CA ASP A 212 -7.49 -4.92 0.10
C ASP A 212 -7.40 -3.45 -0.36
N GLY A 213 -8.01 -2.55 0.41
CA GLY A 213 -8.10 -1.13 0.14
C GLY A 213 -6.99 -0.35 0.83
N GLY A 214 -6.09 0.26 0.05
CA GLY A 214 -5.03 1.15 0.50
C GLY A 214 -3.84 0.46 1.16
N GLU A 215 -4.05 -0.64 1.88
CA GLU A 215 -3.02 -1.41 2.56
C GLU A 215 -3.34 -2.91 2.54
N THR A 216 -2.33 -3.72 2.22
CA THR A 216 -2.33 -5.17 2.47
C THR A 216 -1.32 -5.48 3.57
N LEU A 217 -1.78 -6.18 4.61
CA LEU A 217 -0.92 -6.71 5.67
C LEU A 217 -0.68 -8.20 5.42
N VAL A 218 0.59 -8.56 5.23
CA VAL A 218 1.04 -9.93 5.00
C VAL A 218 1.93 -10.37 6.14
N ARG A 219 1.77 -11.62 6.56
CA ARG A 219 2.70 -12.30 7.44
C ARG A 219 3.23 -13.54 6.74
N VAL A 220 4.55 -13.63 6.67
CA VAL A 220 5.26 -14.76 6.09
C VAL A 220 6.08 -15.41 7.19
N SER A 221 5.76 -16.65 7.55
CA SER A 221 6.55 -17.43 8.50
C SER A 221 7.48 -18.34 7.71
N VAL A 222 8.80 -18.14 7.85
CA VAL A 222 9.84 -18.85 7.11
C VAL A 222 10.58 -19.78 8.07
N GLN A 223 10.82 -21.02 7.63
CA GLN A 223 11.47 -22.04 8.45
C GLN A 223 12.47 -22.84 7.61
N GLY A 224 13.64 -23.14 8.17
CA GLY A 224 14.59 -24.06 7.55
C GLY A 224 14.06 -25.50 7.59
N LYS A 225 14.36 -26.32 6.58
CA LYS A 225 13.93 -27.73 6.55
C LYS A 225 14.75 -28.66 7.47
N GLY A 226 15.85 -28.16 8.04
CA GLY A 226 16.76 -28.93 8.87
C GLY A 226 17.50 -28.06 9.89
N ALA A 227 18.49 -28.66 10.56
CA ALA A 227 19.29 -27.98 11.58
C ALA A 227 20.32 -27.00 11.00
N ALA A 228 20.73 -27.18 9.73
CA ALA A 228 21.63 -26.24 9.07
C ALA A 228 20.94 -24.89 8.86
N ALA A 229 21.64 -23.81 9.20
CA ALA A 229 21.12 -22.45 9.06
C ALA A 229 20.94 -22.08 7.59
N VAL A 230 19.75 -21.58 7.26
CA VAL A 230 19.46 -20.92 6.00
C VAL A 230 19.48 -19.42 6.25
N VAL A 231 20.35 -18.70 5.54
CA VAL A 231 20.46 -17.24 5.66
C VAL A 231 19.51 -16.61 4.67
N LEU A 232 18.54 -15.84 5.16
CA LEU A 232 17.68 -15.00 4.34
C LEU A 232 18.44 -13.69 4.10
N GLN A 233 18.72 -13.37 2.83
CA GLN A 233 19.64 -12.30 2.46
C GLN A 233 18.93 -10.98 2.18
N ALA A 234 17.77 -11.02 1.55
CA ALA A 234 17.00 -9.84 1.21
C ALA A 234 15.54 -10.20 0.90
N LEU A 235 14.65 -9.23 1.10
CA LEU A 235 13.25 -9.29 0.69
C LEU A 235 12.99 -8.22 -0.37
N HIS A 236 12.66 -8.65 -1.58
CA HIS A 236 12.29 -7.76 -2.67
C HIS A 236 10.78 -7.80 -2.93
N VAL A 237 10.27 -6.72 -3.49
CA VAL A 237 8.87 -6.58 -3.87
C VAL A 237 8.80 -6.43 -5.38
N ARG A 238 7.99 -7.25 -6.04
CA ARG A 238 7.75 -7.19 -7.48
C ARG A 238 6.30 -6.90 -7.76
N VAL A 239 6.04 -5.74 -8.38
CA VAL A 239 4.73 -5.40 -8.92
C VAL A 239 4.67 -5.90 -10.36
N VAL A 240 3.75 -6.81 -10.64
CA VAL A 240 3.57 -7.45 -11.95
C VAL A 240 2.52 -6.76 -12.80
N GLU A 241 1.58 -6.08 -12.18
CA GLU A 241 0.51 -5.37 -12.87
C GLU A 241 0.14 -4.11 -12.09
N ARG A 242 -0.15 -3.05 -12.83
CA ARG A 242 -0.67 -1.79 -12.31
C ARG A 242 -1.84 -1.33 -13.17
N GLY A 243 -2.99 -1.16 -12.54
CA GLY A 243 -4.15 -0.49 -13.09
C GLY A 243 -4.49 0.79 -12.33
N ALA A 244 -5.47 1.54 -12.82
CA ALA A 244 -6.07 2.62 -12.03
C ALA A 244 -6.73 2.05 -10.77
N PRO A 245 -6.74 2.77 -9.64
CA PRO A 245 -7.47 2.36 -8.44
C PRO A 245 -8.93 2.00 -8.76
N LEU A 246 -9.44 0.95 -8.12
CA LEU A 246 -10.80 0.49 -8.35
C LEU A 246 -11.82 1.58 -7.99
N PRO A 247 -12.84 1.82 -8.84
CA PRO A 247 -13.88 2.82 -8.59
C PRO A 247 -14.94 2.31 -7.60
N TRP A 248 -14.59 1.37 -6.73
CA TRP A 248 -15.49 0.70 -5.81
C TRP A 248 -15.61 1.45 -4.49
N ALA A 249 -16.68 1.19 -3.75
CA ALA A 249 -16.83 1.69 -2.39
C ALA A 249 -15.84 1.00 -1.44
N ALA A 250 -15.39 1.75 -0.43
CA ALA A 250 -14.54 1.23 0.63
C ALA A 250 -15.38 0.93 1.88
N TYR A 251 -15.17 -0.24 2.45
CA TYR A 251 -15.84 -0.72 3.65
C TYR A 251 -14.79 -0.91 4.74
N ARG A 252 -14.82 -0.02 5.71
CA ARG A 252 -13.96 -0.04 6.89
C ARG A 252 -14.53 -1.00 7.90
N THR A 253 -13.76 -2.03 8.25
CA THR A 253 -14.16 -3.01 9.26
C THR A 253 -13.80 -2.57 10.68
N ASP A 254 -13.23 -1.36 10.83
CA ASP A 254 -12.86 -0.80 12.12
C ASP A 254 -13.97 0.11 12.70
N ASP A 255 -14.41 -0.20 13.92
CA ASP A 255 -15.21 0.69 14.79
C ASP A 255 -14.33 1.26 15.91
N GLY A 256 -13.15 1.78 15.55
CA GLY A 256 -12.16 2.25 16.52
C GLY A 256 -11.12 1.18 16.87
N CYS A 257 -10.30 0.83 15.89
CA CYS A 257 -9.22 -0.12 16.08
C CYS A 257 -8.00 0.53 16.76
N GLY A 258 -7.97 0.48 18.09
CA GLY A 258 -6.81 0.83 18.91
C GLY A 258 -5.94 -0.40 19.20
N GLY A 259 -4.62 -0.24 19.18
CA GLY A 259 -3.70 -1.26 19.66
C GLY A 259 -2.62 -0.62 20.52
N ALA A 260 -2.31 -1.24 21.66
CA ALA A 260 -1.16 -0.84 22.47
C ALA A 260 0.15 -1.28 21.80
N VAL A 261 0.13 -2.36 21.02
CA VAL A 261 1.34 -2.93 20.39
C VAL A 261 1.25 -2.85 18.88
N THR A 262 2.27 -2.27 18.25
CA THR A 262 2.53 -2.32 16.82
C THR A 262 3.80 -3.14 16.60
N PRO A 263 3.73 -4.32 15.96
CA PRO A 263 4.93 -5.12 15.69
C PRO A 263 5.93 -4.42 14.76
N ARG A 264 7.20 -4.82 14.86
CA ARG A 264 8.20 -4.53 13.81
C ARG A 264 7.72 -5.10 12.48
N ARG A 265 7.99 -4.40 11.38
CA ARG A 265 7.50 -4.79 10.05
C ARG A 265 8.39 -4.25 8.94
N PHE A 266 8.17 -4.72 7.73
CA PHE A 266 8.64 -4.09 6.51
C PHE A 266 7.53 -3.22 5.93
N GLU A 267 7.82 -1.94 5.69
CA GLU A 267 6.92 -1.07 4.95
C GLU A 267 7.30 -1.04 3.46
N VAL A 268 6.27 -1.07 2.63
CA VAL A 268 6.39 -1.09 1.18
C VAL A 268 5.43 -0.04 0.59
N ASP A 269 5.97 0.85 -0.22
CA ASP A 269 5.22 1.82 -1.02
C ASP A 269 5.11 1.27 -2.46
N LEU A 270 3.93 0.73 -2.81
CA LEU A 270 3.67 0.08 -4.10
C LEU A 270 3.54 1.10 -5.25
N ASP A 271 3.34 2.38 -4.94
CA ASP A 271 3.25 3.45 -5.93
C ASP A 271 4.63 3.82 -6.50
N ARG A 272 5.72 3.40 -5.84
CA ARG A 272 7.08 3.57 -6.37
C ARG A 272 7.31 2.70 -7.60
N PRO A 273 7.98 3.21 -8.65
CA PRO A 273 8.35 2.39 -9.80
C PRO A 273 9.12 1.11 -9.43
N ARG A 274 9.96 1.19 -8.39
CA ARG A 274 10.70 0.07 -7.78
C ARG A 274 10.46 0.08 -6.25
N PRO A 275 9.42 -0.61 -5.76
CA PRO A 275 9.15 -0.68 -4.33
C PRO A 275 10.28 -1.38 -3.57
N VAL A 276 10.55 -0.91 -2.36
CA VAL A 276 11.57 -1.47 -1.46
C VAL A 276 10.92 -1.77 -0.13
N ALA A 277 11.17 -2.97 0.41
CA ALA A 277 10.77 -3.36 1.75
C ALA A 277 11.74 -2.74 2.77
N ARG A 278 11.28 -1.72 3.50
CA ARG A 278 12.09 -1.04 4.53
C ARG A 278 11.69 -1.53 5.92
N ALA A 279 12.66 -2.04 6.67
CA ALA A 279 12.46 -2.42 8.07
C ALA A 279 12.07 -1.17 8.89
N LEU A 280 10.99 -1.27 9.65
CA LEU A 280 10.47 -0.22 10.51
C LEU A 280 10.17 -0.78 11.90
N ASP A 281 10.65 -0.06 12.91
CA ASP A 281 10.47 -0.40 14.32
C ASP A 281 8.99 -0.55 14.67
N GLY A 282 8.74 -1.51 15.55
CA GLY A 282 7.49 -1.60 16.28
C GLY A 282 7.51 -0.74 17.54
N TYR A 283 6.38 -0.73 18.23
CA TYR A 283 6.21 0.02 19.46
C TYR A 283 5.20 -0.69 20.37
N ASP A 284 5.52 -0.82 21.64
CA ASP A 284 4.65 -1.36 22.68
C ASP A 284 4.31 -0.27 23.70
N ALA A 285 3.06 0.19 23.69
CA ALA A 285 2.48 1.18 24.58
C ALA A 285 1.66 0.56 25.73
N SER A 286 1.72 -0.77 25.94
CA SER A 286 0.95 -1.45 26.99
C SER A 286 1.52 -1.21 28.40
N GLY A 287 2.80 -0.85 28.49
CA GLY A 287 3.48 -0.49 29.74
C GLY A 287 3.16 0.94 30.24
N GLN A 288 3.65 1.27 31.43
CA GLN A 288 3.60 2.64 31.98
C GLN A 288 4.38 3.64 31.11
N GLU A 289 5.52 3.18 30.61
CA GLU A 289 6.32 3.80 29.57
C GLU A 289 6.25 2.92 28.32
N GLY A 290 6.11 3.54 27.15
CA GLY A 290 6.09 2.77 25.92
C GLY A 290 7.51 2.45 25.45
N ARG A 291 7.67 1.27 24.85
CA ARG A 291 8.94 0.67 24.47
C ARG A 291 9.01 0.46 22.96
N THR A 292 10.11 0.86 22.34
CA THR A 292 10.40 0.54 20.93
C THR A 292 10.73 -0.95 20.77
N ILE A 293 10.15 -1.58 19.76
CA ILE A 293 10.48 -2.95 19.33
C ILE A 293 11.37 -2.82 18.09
N PRO A 294 12.70 -2.97 18.21
CA PRO A 294 13.61 -2.66 17.12
C PRO A 294 13.38 -3.59 15.92
N ALA A 295 13.34 -3.00 14.73
CA ALA A 295 13.36 -3.74 13.50
C ALA A 295 14.77 -4.23 13.19
N VAL A 296 14.84 -5.48 12.78
CA VAL A 296 16.06 -6.08 12.29
C VAL A 296 16.07 -5.86 10.78
N SER A 297 17.19 -5.37 10.24
CA SER A 297 17.39 -5.39 8.79
C SER A 297 18.00 -6.72 8.41
N PHE A 298 17.76 -7.15 7.16
CA PHE A 298 18.43 -8.32 6.61
C PHE A 298 19.96 -8.23 6.77
N PRO A 299 20.66 -9.37 6.96
CA PRO A 299 20.15 -10.75 6.83
C PRO A 299 19.51 -11.35 8.09
N TYR A 300 18.73 -12.43 7.92
CA TYR A 300 18.20 -13.29 9.00
C TYR A 300 18.74 -14.71 8.87
N ALA A 301 18.72 -15.49 9.96
CA ALA A 301 19.02 -16.91 9.94
C ALA A 301 17.79 -17.69 10.41
N VAL A 302 17.44 -18.77 9.70
CA VAL A 302 16.36 -19.67 10.09
C VAL A 302 16.85 -21.12 10.10
N THR A 303 16.30 -21.90 11.03
CA THR A 303 16.48 -23.36 11.10
C THR A 303 15.11 -24.04 11.26
N ALA A 304 15.10 -25.37 11.39
CA ALA A 304 13.89 -26.08 11.78
C ALA A 304 13.40 -25.71 13.19
N ALA A 305 14.29 -25.33 14.12
CA ALA A 305 13.94 -24.97 15.49
C ALA A 305 13.69 -23.46 15.67
N GLU A 306 14.24 -22.64 14.76
CA GLU A 306 14.22 -21.17 14.84
C GLU A 306 13.59 -20.61 13.56
N PRO A 307 12.26 -20.56 13.46
CA PRO A 307 11.57 -19.89 12.36
C PRO A 307 11.59 -18.36 12.53
N GLU A 308 11.53 -17.63 11.42
CA GLU A 308 11.38 -16.16 11.41
C GLU A 308 10.00 -15.75 10.86
N GLU A 309 9.39 -14.76 11.49
CA GLU A 309 8.14 -14.14 11.02
C GLU A 309 8.42 -12.77 10.39
N LEU A 310 8.26 -12.68 9.06
CA LEU A 310 8.37 -11.44 8.31
C LEU A 310 6.98 -10.83 8.13
N ARG A 311 6.75 -9.67 8.75
CA ARG A 311 5.51 -8.89 8.57
C ARG A 311 5.74 -7.81 7.52
N VAL A 312 4.88 -7.75 6.51
CA VAL A 312 4.94 -6.77 5.42
C VAL A 312 3.66 -5.96 5.41
N SER A 313 3.79 -4.64 5.39
CA SER A 313 2.71 -3.67 5.20
C SER A 313 2.95 -3.00 3.86
N ALA A 314 2.14 -3.36 2.87
CA ALA A 314 2.25 -2.83 1.52
C ALA A 314 1.10 -1.87 1.24
N ARG A 315 1.43 -0.62 0.89
CA ARG A 315 0.46 0.46 0.74
C ARG A 315 0.46 1.02 -0.68
N THR A 316 -0.70 1.50 -1.11
CA THR A 316 -0.87 2.26 -2.34
C THR A 316 -2.02 3.25 -2.19
N ALA A 317 -1.88 4.42 -2.80
CA ALA A 317 -2.98 5.31 -3.12
C ALA A 317 -3.25 5.37 -4.64
N GLY A 318 -2.26 5.03 -5.46
CA GLY A 318 -2.24 5.34 -6.89
C GLY A 318 -2.51 4.18 -7.86
N CYS A 319 -2.57 2.93 -7.41
CA CYS A 319 -2.79 1.79 -8.30
C CYS A 319 -3.80 0.76 -7.75
N ASP A 320 -4.40 -0.01 -8.66
CA ASP A 320 -4.76 -1.42 -8.42
C ASP A 320 -3.54 -2.26 -8.80
N CYS A 321 -2.77 -2.65 -7.78
CA CYS A 321 -1.48 -3.31 -7.94
C CYS A 321 -1.60 -4.81 -7.68
N ARG A 322 -1.09 -5.63 -8.61
CA ARG A 322 -0.79 -7.04 -8.36
C ARG A 322 0.70 -7.22 -8.10
N TRP A 323 1.07 -7.88 -7.01
CA TRP A 323 2.46 -7.94 -6.57
C TRP A 323 2.78 -9.23 -5.81
N TYR A 324 4.08 -9.55 -5.71
CA TYR A 324 4.57 -10.69 -4.94
C TYR A 324 5.90 -10.34 -4.26
N LEU A 325 6.30 -11.16 -3.29
CA LEU A 325 7.58 -11.04 -2.60
C LEU A 325 8.61 -12.00 -3.20
N GLU A 326 9.85 -11.57 -3.27
CA GLU A 326 11.01 -12.39 -3.64
C GLU A 326 11.96 -12.44 -2.45
N LEU A 327 12.13 -13.62 -1.86
CA LEU A 327 13.02 -13.83 -0.73
C LEU A 327 14.30 -14.51 -1.21
N GLU A 328 15.40 -13.76 -1.15
CA GLU A 328 16.74 -14.28 -1.46
C GLU A 328 17.28 -15.07 -0.26
N TRP A 329 17.86 -16.22 -0.54
CA TRP A 329 18.40 -17.11 0.48
C TRP A 329 19.76 -17.67 0.06
N SER A 330 20.55 -18.05 1.08
CA SER A 330 21.75 -18.85 0.91
C SER A 330 21.88 -19.90 2.00
N ALA A 331 22.32 -21.10 1.64
CA ALA A 331 22.60 -22.17 2.58
C ALA A 331 23.62 -23.14 1.98
N GLU A 332 24.64 -23.52 2.75
CA GLU A 332 25.60 -24.57 2.39
C GLU A 332 26.22 -24.39 0.99
N GLY A 333 26.60 -23.16 0.64
CA GLY A 333 27.20 -22.82 -0.66
C GLY A 333 26.22 -22.69 -1.82
N ARG A 334 24.92 -22.93 -1.60
CA ARG A 334 23.85 -22.64 -2.56
C ARG A 334 23.20 -21.30 -2.25
N SER A 335 22.63 -20.68 -3.28
CA SER A 335 21.80 -19.48 -3.15
C SER A 335 20.65 -19.55 -4.14
N GLY A 336 19.59 -18.79 -3.90
CA GLY A 336 18.47 -18.69 -4.81
C GLY A 336 17.42 -17.72 -4.30
N THR A 337 16.31 -17.65 -5.03
CA THR A 337 15.19 -16.76 -4.69
C THR A 337 13.90 -17.58 -4.71
N VAL A 338 13.10 -17.46 -3.66
CA VAL A 338 11.74 -18.00 -3.65
C VAL A 338 10.73 -16.89 -3.88
N ARG A 339 9.72 -17.18 -4.71
CA ARG A 339 8.59 -16.28 -4.96
C ARG A 339 7.47 -16.62 -4.00
N ILE A 340 6.96 -15.62 -3.30
CA ILE A 340 5.90 -15.73 -2.28
C ILE A 340 4.72 -14.88 -2.74
N GLY A 341 3.63 -15.55 -3.08
CA GLY A 341 2.31 -14.96 -3.33
C GLY A 341 1.39 -15.11 -2.12
N ASP A 342 0.10 -14.94 -2.33
CA ASP A 342 -0.93 -15.26 -1.36
C ASP A 342 -0.99 -16.77 -1.05
N GLU A 343 -1.93 -17.17 -0.21
CA GLU A 343 -2.09 -18.56 0.22
C GLU A 343 -2.42 -19.53 -0.92
N ASP A 344 -2.93 -19.03 -2.05
CA ASP A 344 -3.21 -19.81 -3.26
C ASP A 344 -2.06 -19.70 -4.30
N GLY A 345 -0.96 -19.04 -3.94
CA GLY A 345 0.22 -18.80 -4.76
C GLY A 345 0.05 -17.70 -5.82
N GLN A 346 -1.05 -16.96 -5.80
CA GLN A 346 -1.30 -15.85 -6.71
C GLN A 346 -0.59 -14.57 -6.23
N PRO A 347 -0.34 -13.59 -7.11
CA PRO A 347 0.08 -12.27 -6.65
C PRO A 347 -0.96 -11.66 -5.69
N PHE A 348 -0.51 -11.09 -4.58
CA PHE A 348 -1.34 -10.23 -3.75
C PHE A 348 -1.94 -9.10 -4.58
N ARG A 349 -3.14 -8.66 -4.22
CA ARG A 349 -3.82 -7.54 -4.87
C ARG A 349 -4.16 -6.46 -3.85
N THR A 350 -3.66 -5.27 -4.09
CA THR A 350 -3.93 -4.09 -3.25
C THR A 350 -4.34 -2.95 -4.17
N SER A 351 -5.49 -2.34 -3.92
CA SER A 351 -5.94 -1.17 -4.67
C SER A 351 -6.00 0.05 -3.78
N GLY A 352 -5.55 1.19 -4.29
CA GLY A 352 -5.78 2.48 -3.64
C GLY A 352 -7.26 2.69 -3.36
N VAL A 353 -7.58 3.30 -2.22
CA VAL A 353 -8.94 3.74 -1.92
C VAL A 353 -9.22 4.96 -2.81
N GLY A 354 -9.98 4.74 -3.87
CA GLY A 354 -10.35 5.78 -4.83
C GLY A 354 -11.30 6.83 -4.22
N ARG A 355 -11.89 7.67 -5.07
CA ARG A 355 -12.86 8.70 -4.66
C ARG A 355 -14.26 8.17 -4.34
N GLY A 356 -14.43 6.84 -4.31
CA GLY A 356 -15.70 6.21 -3.96
C GLY A 356 -16.12 6.53 -2.51
N PRO A 357 -17.39 6.29 -2.15
CA PRO A 357 -17.83 6.44 -0.78
C PRO A 357 -17.08 5.48 0.15
N VAL A 358 -16.80 5.95 1.36
CA VAL A 358 -16.22 5.16 2.44
C VAL A 358 -17.30 4.93 3.50
N TYR A 359 -17.55 3.68 3.82
CA TYR A 359 -18.53 3.24 4.80
C TYR A 359 -17.83 2.69 6.04
N GLY A 360 -18.32 3.05 7.22
CA GLY A 360 -18.10 2.32 8.47
C GLY A 360 -19.33 1.45 8.78
N TYR A 361 -19.19 0.50 9.70
CA TYR A 361 -20.30 -0.38 10.06
C TYR A 361 -20.93 0.06 11.38
N ASP A 362 -22.18 0.51 11.38
CA ASP A 362 -22.91 0.72 12.62
C ASP A 362 -23.38 -0.62 13.18
N SER A 363 -22.71 -1.08 14.25
CA SER A 363 -23.06 -2.33 14.94
C SER A 363 -24.43 -2.30 15.64
N VAL A 364 -24.94 -1.12 16.03
CA VAL A 364 -26.26 -0.95 16.67
C VAL A 364 -27.36 -0.98 15.63
N GLY A 365 -27.24 -0.16 14.59
CA GLY A 365 -28.17 -0.14 13.45
C GLY A 365 -28.04 -1.33 12.50
N ARG A 366 -26.95 -2.10 12.64
CA ARG A 366 -26.58 -3.25 11.80
C ARG A 366 -26.53 -2.91 10.31
N ALA A 367 -25.94 -1.76 9.99
CA ALA A 367 -25.92 -1.21 8.65
C ALA A 367 -24.57 -0.55 8.33
N TRP A 368 -24.20 -0.59 7.04
CA TRP A 368 -23.10 0.21 6.52
C TRP A 368 -23.55 1.66 6.37
N ILE A 369 -22.85 2.58 7.03
CA ILE A 369 -23.17 4.01 7.05
C ILE A 369 -21.96 4.85 6.64
N THR A 370 -22.19 6.03 6.08
CA THR A 370 -21.10 6.91 5.66
C THR A 370 -20.51 7.69 6.84
N GLY A 371 -19.28 8.17 6.72
CA GLY A 371 -18.61 8.96 7.78
C GLY A 371 -19.37 10.22 8.24
N ARG A 372 -20.22 10.81 7.37
CA ARG A 372 -21.10 11.93 7.76
C ARG A 372 -22.25 11.50 8.67
N GLU A 373 -22.69 10.26 8.57
CA GLU A 373 -23.78 9.68 9.35
C GLU A 373 -23.27 9.06 10.66
N SER A 374 -22.03 8.56 10.68
CA SER A 374 -21.43 7.92 11.86
C SER A 374 -20.89 8.90 12.90
N GLY A 375 -20.87 10.21 12.60
CA GLY A 375 -20.24 11.22 13.45
C GLY A 375 -18.71 11.13 13.52
N GLN A 376 -18.09 10.21 12.79
CA GLN A 376 -16.64 10.04 12.67
C GLN A 376 -16.15 10.75 11.39
N GLY A 377 -16.25 12.07 11.37
CA GLY A 377 -15.62 12.93 10.37
C GLY A 377 -14.25 13.39 10.87
N GLY A 378 -13.18 12.96 10.20
CA GLY A 378 -11.80 13.36 10.43
C GLY A 378 -10.92 12.82 9.33
#